data_AF-A0A7W1H114-F1
#
_entry.id   AF-A0A7W1H114-F1
#
_cell.length_a   1.000
_cell.length_b   1.000
_cell.length_c   1.000
_cell.angle_alpha   90.00
_cell.angle_beta   90.00
_cell.angle_gamma   90.00
#
_symmetry.space_group_name_H-M   'P 1'
#
loop_
_entity.id
_entity.type
_entity.pdbx_description
1 polymer ?
#
loop_
_entity_poly.entity_id
_entity_poly.type
_entity_poly.pdbx_seq_one_letter_code
_entity_poly.pdbx_strand_id
1 'polypeptide(L)'
;MSEIYDRIGRSYSTHRSEDPRLFSAVRSALGGARSVVNVGAGAGAYEPTDLAVVAVEPATTMIAQRGSHAARVVRARAEALPFRDAAFDAAMAILTVHHWADRRKGLAECARVAGRVVCLTWNPTSDGFWLTQDYFPE
;
A
#
# COMPACT_ATOMS: atom_id res chain seq x y z
N MET A 1 0.73 -3.44 19.84
CA MET A 1 2.10 -3.26 19.31
C MET A 1 2.13 -1.96 18.52
N SER A 2 3.17 -1.15 18.67
CA SER A 2 3.33 0.10 17.91
C SER A 2 3.59 -0.20 16.44
N GLU A 3 3.01 0.57 15.51
CA GLU A 3 3.32 0.44 14.08
C GLU A 3 4.67 1.09 13.78
N ILE A 4 5.48 0.47 12.92
CA ILE A 4 6.84 0.98 12.61
C ILE A 4 6.80 2.44 12.13
N TYR A 5 5.80 2.79 11.30
CA TYR A 5 5.61 4.13 10.77
C TYR A 5 5.07 5.15 11.78
N ASP A 6 4.55 4.71 12.93
CA ASP A 6 4.28 5.66 14.01
C ASP A 6 5.58 6.24 14.60
N ARG A 7 6.70 5.51 14.45
CA ARG A 7 8.02 5.97 14.89
C ARG A 7 8.79 6.69 13.78
N ILE A 8 8.77 6.16 12.55
CA ILE A 8 9.64 6.64 11.46
C ILE A 8 8.93 7.48 10.41
N GLY A 9 7.60 7.49 10.38
CA GLY A 9 6.82 8.05 9.28
C GLY A 9 6.69 9.56 9.25
N ARG A 10 7.36 10.31 10.14
CA ARG A 10 7.25 11.79 10.14
C ARG A 10 7.85 12.37 8.86
N SER A 11 7.17 13.35 8.27
CA SER A 11 7.58 13.99 7.00
C SER A 11 7.73 13.00 5.83
N TYR A 12 6.97 11.90 5.85
CA TYR A 12 7.03 10.90 4.80
C TYR A 12 6.54 11.48 3.47
N SER A 13 5.40 12.19 3.50
CA SER A 13 4.80 12.79 2.30
C SER A 13 5.61 13.93 1.69
N THR A 14 6.61 14.49 2.40
CA THR A 14 7.49 15.53 1.83
C THR A 14 8.62 14.94 1.00
N HIS A 15 8.98 13.67 1.21
CA HIS A 15 10.09 13.00 0.53
C HIS A 15 9.62 11.90 -0.43
N ARG A 16 8.39 11.42 -0.27
CA ARG A 16 7.83 10.30 -1.04
C ARG A 16 6.58 10.75 -1.77
N SER A 17 6.71 10.84 -3.09
CA SER A 17 5.62 11.01 -4.03
C SER A 17 5.55 9.82 -4.98
N GLU A 18 4.44 9.71 -5.69
CA GLU A 18 4.27 8.76 -6.77
C GLU A 18 5.28 8.99 -7.90
N ASP A 19 5.78 7.91 -8.49
CA ASP A 19 6.45 7.96 -9.79
C ASP A 19 5.38 7.71 -10.88
N PRO A 20 5.21 8.62 -11.86
CA PRO A 20 4.18 8.47 -12.89
C PRO A 20 4.26 7.17 -13.70
N ARG A 21 5.46 6.59 -13.88
CA ARG A 21 5.65 5.33 -14.60
C ARG A 21 5.17 4.14 -13.79
N LEU A 22 5.51 4.11 -12.50
CA LEU A 22 5.01 3.09 -11.57
C LEU A 22 3.50 3.21 -11.40
N PHE A 23 2.99 4.43 -11.26
CA PHE A 23 1.56 4.69 -11.20
C PHE A 23 0.84 4.19 -12.46
N SER A 24 1.37 4.48 -13.66
CA SER A 24 0.82 3.98 -14.92
C SER A 24 0.80 2.45 -14.99
N ALA A 25 1.88 1.78 -14.57
CA ALA A 25 1.94 0.32 -14.52
C ALA A 25 0.90 -0.26 -13.55
N VAL A 26 0.76 0.33 -12.35
CA VAL A 26 -0.25 -0.05 -11.36
C VAL A 26 -1.66 0.16 -11.92
N ARG A 27 -1.93 1.31 -12.57
CA ARG A 27 -3.24 1.58 -13.20
C ARG A 27 -3.56 0.57 -14.29
N SER A 28 -2.60 0.24 -15.15
CA SER A 28 -2.77 -0.79 -16.18
C SER A 28 -3.06 -2.16 -15.57
N ALA A 29 -2.33 -2.55 -14.52
CA ALA A 29 -2.53 -3.82 -13.82
C ALA A 29 -3.89 -3.91 -13.11
N LEU A 30 -4.45 -2.79 -12.64
CA LEU A 30 -5.81 -2.73 -12.09
C LEU A 30 -6.88 -3.00 -13.16
N GLY A 31 -6.57 -2.82 -14.44
CA GLY A 31 -7.49 -3.11 -15.56
C GLY A 31 -8.79 -2.32 -15.47
N GLY A 32 -9.91 -3.00 -15.75
CA GLY A 32 -11.26 -2.40 -15.73
C GLY A 32 -11.90 -2.26 -14.33
N ALA A 33 -11.11 -2.35 -13.25
CA ALA A 33 -11.63 -2.16 -11.89
C ALA A 33 -12.22 -0.75 -11.72
N ARG A 34 -13.37 -0.64 -11.05
CA ARG A 34 -14.01 0.63 -10.70
C ARG A 34 -13.93 0.94 -9.21
N SER A 35 -13.85 -0.11 -8.39
CA SER A 35 -13.70 -0.06 -6.94
C SER A 35 -12.42 -0.75 -6.49
N VAL A 36 -11.63 -0.07 -5.66
CA VAL A 36 -10.32 -0.56 -5.23
C VAL A 36 -10.13 -0.39 -3.72
N VAL A 37 -9.62 -1.42 -3.05
CA VAL A 37 -9.07 -1.29 -1.71
C VAL A 37 -7.55 -1.14 -1.77
N ASN A 38 -7.01 -0.05 -1.24
CA ASN A 38 -5.56 0.20 -1.15
C ASN A 38 -5.06 -0.21 0.24
N VAL A 39 -4.43 -1.37 0.36
CA VAL A 39 -4.04 -1.98 1.63
C VAL A 39 -2.62 -1.58 2.01
N GLY A 40 -2.45 -0.96 3.18
CA GLY A 40 -1.19 -0.34 3.58
C GLY A 40 -0.93 0.95 2.81
N ALA A 41 -1.96 1.78 2.67
CA ALA A 41 -1.98 2.95 1.80
C ALA A 41 -1.02 4.08 2.23
N GLY A 42 -0.56 4.07 3.48
CA GLY A 42 0.28 5.12 4.04
C GLY A 42 -0.38 6.49 3.91
N ALA A 43 0.42 7.46 3.44
CA ALA A 43 0.00 8.84 3.20
C ALA A 43 -0.85 9.02 1.92
N GLY A 44 -1.10 7.94 1.15
CA GLY A 44 -2.02 7.96 0.00
C GLY A 44 -1.41 8.31 -1.35
N ALA A 45 -0.07 8.31 -1.50
CA ALA A 45 0.61 8.78 -2.71
C ALA A 45 0.17 8.07 -4.01
N TYR A 46 -0.10 6.76 -3.97
CA TYR A 46 -0.40 5.97 -5.17
C TYR A 46 -1.90 5.79 -5.44
N GLU A 47 -2.78 6.62 -4.85
CA GLU A 47 -4.23 6.45 -4.96
C GLU A 47 -4.76 6.96 -6.31
N PRO A 48 -5.38 6.09 -7.13
CA PRO A 48 -6.03 6.53 -8.36
C PRO A 48 -7.17 7.51 -8.08
N THR A 49 -7.12 8.69 -8.70
CA THR A 49 -8.14 9.73 -8.54
C THR A 49 -9.38 9.48 -9.40
N ASP A 50 -9.27 8.60 -10.39
CA ASP A 50 -10.34 8.22 -11.32
C ASP A 50 -11.17 7.00 -10.88
N LEU A 51 -10.84 6.39 -9.74
CA LEU A 51 -11.50 5.20 -9.20
C LEU A 51 -12.13 5.45 -7.83
N ALA A 52 -13.11 4.61 -7.47
CA ALA A 52 -13.65 4.57 -6.11
C ALA A 52 -12.68 3.81 -5.19
N VAL A 53 -11.81 4.54 -4.48
CA VAL A 53 -10.79 3.96 -3.61
C VAL A 53 -11.21 4.00 -2.13
N VAL A 54 -10.96 2.92 -1.40
CA VAL A 54 -10.94 2.88 0.06
C VAL A 54 -9.54 2.50 0.51
N ALA A 55 -8.92 3.35 1.32
CA ALA A 55 -7.60 3.08 1.89
C ALA A 55 -7.70 2.28 3.19
N VAL A 56 -6.71 1.42 3.44
CA VAL A 56 -6.50 0.75 4.73
C VAL A 56 -5.09 1.06 5.19
N GLU A 57 -4.94 1.59 6.40
CA GLU A 57 -3.65 1.95 6.97
C GLU A 57 -3.69 1.77 8.50
N PRO A 58 -2.78 1.00 9.12
CA PRO A 58 -2.79 0.85 10.57
C PRO A 58 -2.15 2.03 11.33
N ALA A 59 -1.15 2.70 10.75
CA ALA A 59 -0.35 3.73 11.41
C ALA A 59 -1.06 5.09 11.42
N THR A 60 -1.29 5.63 12.62
CA THR A 60 -1.97 6.93 12.77
C THR A 60 -1.12 8.06 12.22
N THR A 61 0.21 7.95 12.33
CA THR A 61 1.13 8.96 11.80
C THR A 61 1.04 9.06 10.28
N MET A 62 0.85 7.94 9.58
CA MET A 62 0.66 7.95 8.12
C MET A 62 -0.72 8.50 7.75
N ILE A 63 -1.76 8.09 8.48
CA ILE A 63 -3.12 8.61 8.31
C ILE A 63 -3.16 10.14 8.45
N ALA A 64 -2.48 10.69 9.45
CA ALA A 64 -2.45 12.12 9.72
C ALA A 64 -1.79 12.96 8.61
N GLN A 65 -0.99 12.32 7.73
CA GLN A 65 -0.32 12.99 6.61
C GLN A 65 -1.12 12.94 5.31
N ARG A 66 -2.30 12.29 5.30
CA ARG A 66 -3.13 12.16 4.10
C ARG A 66 -3.75 13.52 3.76
N GLY A 67 -3.58 13.95 2.51
CA GLY A 67 -4.13 15.22 2.01
C GLY A 67 -5.65 15.16 1.79
N SER A 68 -6.27 16.31 1.53
CA SER A 68 -7.72 16.42 1.27
C SER A 68 -8.21 15.65 0.05
N HIS A 69 -7.31 15.37 -0.90
CA HIS A 69 -7.59 14.60 -2.12
C HIS A 69 -7.41 13.09 -1.94
N ALA A 70 -6.89 12.64 -0.78
CA ALA A 70 -6.69 11.23 -0.51
C ALA A 70 -8.03 10.53 -0.26
N ALA A 71 -8.09 9.24 -0.61
CA ALA A 71 -9.23 8.38 -0.37
C ALA A 71 -9.58 8.32 1.12
N ARG A 72 -10.85 8.01 1.39
CA ARG A 72 -11.30 7.69 2.76
C ARG A 72 -10.49 6.51 3.28
N VAL A 73 -10.01 6.62 4.51
CA VAL A 73 -9.14 5.62 5.13
C VAL A 73 -9.83 4.93 6.30
N VAL A 74 -9.69 3.61 6.33
CA VAL A 74 -10.10 2.76 7.44
C VAL A 74 -8.84 2.33 8.18
N ARG A 75 -8.80 2.56 9.49
CA ARG A 75 -7.70 2.10 10.33
C ARG A 75 -7.83 0.60 10.62
N ALA A 76 -7.13 -0.21 9.86
CA ALA A 76 -7.07 -1.66 10.04
C ALA A 76 -5.74 -2.22 9.54
N ARG A 77 -5.47 -3.49 9.82
CA ARG A 77 -4.30 -4.22 9.35
C ARG A 77 -4.65 -5.10 8.16
N ALA A 78 -3.66 -5.43 7.33
CA ALA A 78 -3.85 -6.27 6.15
C ALA A 78 -4.40 -7.66 6.49
N GLU A 79 -4.04 -8.20 7.66
CA GLU A 79 -4.42 -9.53 8.12
C GLU A 79 -5.85 -9.66 8.66
N ALA A 80 -6.61 -8.56 8.70
CA ALA A 80 -7.98 -8.52 9.16
C ALA A 80 -8.72 -7.33 8.53
N LEU A 81 -9.05 -7.44 7.26
CA LEU A 81 -9.72 -6.39 6.50
C LEU A 81 -11.20 -6.34 6.91
N PRO A 82 -11.72 -5.17 7.36
CA PRO A 82 -13.08 -5.03 7.89
C PRO A 82 -14.13 -4.89 6.77
N PHE A 83 -14.01 -5.70 5.73
CA PHE A 83 -14.89 -5.72 4.57
C PHE A 83 -15.43 -7.12 4.34
N ARG A 84 -16.63 -7.20 3.78
CA ARG A 84 -17.21 -8.46 3.32
C ARG A 84 -16.42 -9.03 2.14
N ASP A 85 -16.64 -10.31 1.86
CA ASP A 85 -16.07 -11.00 0.71
C ASP A 85 -16.53 -10.33 -0.60
N ALA A 86 -15.64 -10.29 -1.59
CA ALA A 86 -15.88 -9.70 -2.92
C ALA A 86 -16.50 -8.29 -2.88
N ALA A 87 -16.09 -7.45 -1.92
CA ALA A 87 -16.57 -6.08 -1.77
C ALA A 87 -15.99 -5.11 -2.83
N PHE A 88 -14.84 -5.44 -3.42
CA PHE A 88 -14.12 -4.59 -4.37
C PHE A 88 -13.80 -5.34 -5.66
N ASP A 89 -13.67 -4.61 -6.76
CA ASP A 89 -13.20 -5.18 -8.03
C ASP A 89 -11.72 -5.60 -7.93
N ALA A 90 -10.90 -4.78 -7.26
CA ALA A 90 -9.49 -5.06 -7.03
C ALA A 90 -8.98 -4.63 -5.64
N ALA A 91 -7.93 -5.29 -5.18
CA ALA A 91 -7.08 -4.86 -4.08
C ALA A 91 -5.72 -4.43 -4.65
N MET A 92 -5.14 -3.36 -4.10
CA MET A 92 -3.77 -2.96 -4.39
C MET A 92 -2.93 -2.89 -3.11
N ALA A 93 -1.67 -3.28 -3.21
CA ALA A 93 -0.68 -3.20 -2.14
C ALA A 93 0.63 -2.65 -2.72
N ILE A 94 0.96 -1.41 -2.38
CA ILE A 94 2.08 -0.69 -2.98
C ILE A 94 3.20 -0.51 -1.96
N LEU A 95 4.33 -1.19 -2.17
CA LEU A 95 5.52 -1.14 -1.31
C LEU A 95 5.17 -1.27 0.19
N THR A 96 4.32 -2.24 0.52
CA THR A 96 3.77 -2.39 1.88
C THR A 96 3.80 -3.82 2.41
N VAL A 97 3.71 -4.82 1.53
CA VAL A 97 3.59 -6.25 1.90
C VAL A 97 4.70 -6.75 2.83
N HIS A 98 5.89 -6.16 2.77
CA HIS A 98 7.03 -6.53 3.61
C HIS A 98 6.89 -6.04 5.07
N HIS A 99 6.00 -5.07 5.33
CA HIS A 99 5.66 -4.59 6.68
C HIS A 99 4.57 -5.42 7.36
N TRP A 100 3.87 -6.28 6.62
CA TRP A 100 2.81 -7.11 7.19
C TRP A 100 3.41 -8.19 8.08
N ALA A 101 2.79 -8.43 9.23
CA ALA A 101 3.25 -9.42 10.19
C ALA A 101 3.05 -10.85 9.65
N ASP A 102 1.94 -11.09 8.95
CA ASP A 102 1.71 -12.32 8.20
C ASP A 102 1.31 -12.00 6.76
N ARG A 103 2.30 -12.09 5.87
CA ARG A 103 2.15 -11.81 4.43
C ARG A 103 1.14 -12.74 3.77
N ARG A 104 1.11 -14.02 4.16
CA ARG A 104 0.18 -15.00 3.57
C ARG A 104 -1.24 -14.66 3.97
N LYS A 105 -1.46 -14.36 5.26
CA LYS A 105 -2.78 -13.96 5.76
C LYS A 105 -3.25 -12.65 5.15
N GLY A 106 -2.39 -11.64 5.04
CA GLY A 106 -2.73 -10.37 4.40
C GLY A 106 -3.09 -10.53 2.92
N LEU A 107 -2.34 -11.34 2.16
CA LEU A 107 -2.67 -11.63 0.76
C LEU A 107 -3.97 -12.43 0.63
N ALA A 108 -4.24 -13.37 1.56
CA ALA A 108 -5.49 -14.10 1.60
C ALA A 108 -6.69 -13.17 1.87
N GLU A 109 -6.55 -12.20 2.78
CA GLU A 109 -7.57 -11.18 3.00
C GLU A 109 -7.79 -10.29 1.76
N CYS A 110 -6.72 -9.86 1.07
CA CYS A 110 -6.85 -9.13 -0.20
C CYS A 110 -7.63 -9.93 -1.25
N ALA A 111 -7.33 -11.23 -1.38
CA ALA A 111 -8.05 -12.12 -2.30
C ALA A 111 -9.49 -12.41 -1.87
N ARG A 112 -9.76 -12.40 -0.56
CA ARG A 112 -11.13 -12.56 -0.02
C ARG A 112 -12.00 -11.37 -0.37
N VAL A 113 -11.50 -10.14 -0.20
CA VAL A 113 -12.29 -8.92 -0.41
C VAL A 113 -12.36 -8.46 -1.86
N ALA A 114 -11.50 -8.98 -2.74
CA ALA A 114 -11.41 -8.52 -4.13
C ALA A 114 -11.09 -9.64 -5.15
N GLY A 115 -11.64 -9.51 -6.36
CA GLY A 115 -11.43 -10.48 -7.45
C GLY A 115 -10.07 -10.38 -8.17
N ARG A 116 -9.32 -9.31 -7.92
CA ARG A 116 -7.97 -9.07 -8.46
C ARG A 116 -7.07 -8.49 -7.37
N VAL A 117 -5.82 -8.95 -7.30
CA VAL A 117 -4.81 -8.39 -6.40
C VAL A 117 -3.63 -7.87 -7.20
N VAL A 118 -3.31 -6.58 -7.06
CA VAL A 118 -2.15 -5.93 -7.68
C VAL A 118 -1.14 -5.59 -6.59
N CYS A 119 0.06 -6.14 -6.69
CA CYS A 119 1.14 -5.89 -5.75
C CYS A 119 2.32 -5.22 -6.47
N LEU A 120 2.73 -4.04 -5.99
CA LEU A 120 4.02 -3.45 -6.36
C LEU A 120 5.00 -3.67 -5.20
N THR A 121 6.07 -4.40 -5.45
CA THR A 121 7.14 -4.67 -4.47
C THR A 121 8.50 -4.64 -5.16
N TRP A 122 9.58 -4.62 -4.40
CA TRP A 122 10.92 -4.88 -4.93
C TRP A 122 11.22 -6.37 -4.96
N ASN A 123 12.21 -6.75 -5.75
CA ASN A 123 12.77 -8.09 -5.75
C ASN A 123 13.71 -8.27 -4.54
N PRO A 124 13.36 -9.10 -3.54
CA PRO A 124 14.20 -9.29 -2.36
C PRO A 124 15.47 -10.10 -2.65
N THR A 125 15.57 -10.78 -3.81
CA THR A 125 16.75 -11.56 -4.20
C THR A 125 17.66 -10.80 -5.16
N SER A 126 17.43 -9.51 -5.38
CA SER A 126 18.35 -8.69 -6.15
C SER A 126 19.69 -8.66 -5.45
N ASP A 127 20.78 -8.86 -6.21
CA ASP A 127 22.10 -8.51 -5.74
C ASP A 127 22.07 -7.02 -5.38
N GLY A 128 22.56 -6.70 -4.18
CA GLY A 128 22.46 -5.36 -3.59
C GLY A 128 22.97 -4.27 -4.54
N PHE A 129 22.51 -3.04 -4.32
CA PHE A 129 22.96 -1.88 -5.10
C PHE A 129 24.27 -1.34 -4.52
N TRP A 130 25.17 -0.78 -5.34
CA TRP A 130 26.46 -0.22 -4.88
C TRP A 130 26.29 0.71 -3.68
N LEU A 131 25.21 1.51 -3.66
CA LEU A 131 24.92 2.40 -2.53
C LEU A 131 24.69 1.62 -1.22
N THR A 132 23.94 0.53 -1.27
CA THR A 132 23.67 -0.30 -0.08
C THR A 132 24.84 -1.22 0.26
N GLN A 133 25.65 -1.63 -0.72
CA GLN A 133 26.79 -2.51 -0.47
C GLN A 133 28.00 -1.73 0.07
N ASP A 134 28.28 -0.56 -0.51
CA ASP A 134 29.51 0.17 -0.24
C ASP A 134 29.34 1.25 0.83
N TYR A 135 28.13 1.82 0.99
CA TYR A 135 27.89 2.98 1.86
C TYR A 135 26.91 2.71 3.01
N PHE A 136 25.98 1.76 2.87
CA PHE A 136 25.00 1.40 3.91
C PHE A 136 24.89 -0.12 4.12
N PRO A 137 25.98 -0.81 4.53
CA PRO A 137 26.02 -2.27 4.62
C PRO A 137 25.25 -2.86 5.82
N GLU A 138 24.85 -2.03 6.79
CA GLU A 138 24.07 -2.39 8.00
C GLU A 138 22.66 -1.77 7.96
#